data_AF-B6XBZ4-F1
#
_entry.id   AF-B6XBZ4-F1
#
_cell.length_a   1.000
_cell.length_b   1.000
_cell.length_c   1.000
_cell.angle_alpha   90.00
_cell.angle_beta   90.00
_cell.angle_gamma   90.00
#
_symmetry.space_group_name_H-M   'P 1'
#
loop_
_entity.id
_entity.type
_entity.pdbx_description
1 polymer ?
#
loop_
_entity_poly.entity_id
_entity_poly.type
_entity_poly.pdbx_seq_one_letter_code
_entity_poly.pdbx_strand_id
1 'polypeptide(L)'
;MFFMNINLNVLENAISLIFEEMKKNGIESVKLDSDFYWNVPSDALYDVYNEPKLDVGQLEDDYDALLKAKGNEILVRYNLKNIAAILRYLAEKEPN
;
A
#
# COMPACT_ATOMS: atom_id res chain seq x y z
N MET A 1 19.54 -8.33 -19.52
CA MET A 1 18.65 -7.84 -18.45
C MET A 1 17.98 -6.58 -18.96
N PHE A 2 16.67 -6.59 -19.16
CA PHE A 2 15.93 -5.36 -19.51
C PHE A 2 15.69 -4.58 -18.22
N PHE A 3 16.23 -3.37 -18.14
CA PHE A 3 15.90 -2.46 -17.06
C PHE A 3 14.64 -1.69 -17.46
N MET A 4 13.53 -2.04 -16.82
CA MET A 4 12.32 -1.24 -16.89
C MET A 4 12.43 -0.12 -15.85
N ASN A 5 12.17 1.12 -16.28
CA ASN A 5 12.03 2.25 -15.37
C ASN A 5 10.54 2.51 -15.12
N ILE A 6 10.18 2.74 -13.87
CA ILE A 6 8.83 3.19 -13.51
C ILE A 6 8.78 4.71 -13.69
N ASN A 7 7.87 5.18 -14.53
CA ASN A 7 7.59 6.61 -14.64
C ASN A 7 6.68 7.04 -13.48
N LEU A 8 7.18 7.90 -12.60
CA LEU A 8 6.45 8.34 -11.40
C LEU A 8 5.16 9.09 -11.74
N ASN A 9 5.15 9.92 -12.79
CA ASN A 9 3.95 10.64 -13.21
C ASN A 9 2.86 9.68 -13.68
N VAL A 10 3.24 8.59 -14.36
CA VAL A 10 2.28 7.57 -14.79
C VAL A 10 1.67 6.86 -13.58
N LEU A 11 2.50 6.49 -12.60
CA LEU A 11 2.03 5.82 -11.39
C LEU A 11 1.12 6.72 -10.53
N GLU A 12 1.51 7.99 -10.34
CA GLU A 12 0.73 8.99 -9.61
C GLU A 12 -0.64 9.22 -10.26
N ASN A 13 -0.67 9.41 -11.58
CA ASN A 13 -1.92 9.58 -12.32
C ASN A 13 -2.82 8.34 -12.23
N ALA A 14 -2.26 7.14 -12.36
CA ALA A 14 -3.03 5.90 -12.26
C ALA A 14 -3.69 5.74 -10.89
N ILE A 15 -2.94 5.97 -9.81
CA ILE A 15 -3.46 5.91 -8.44
C ILE A 15 -4.55 6.96 -8.24
N SER A 16 -4.33 8.18 -8.70
CA SER A 16 -5.30 9.29 -8.56
C SER A 16 -6.62 8.97 -9.25
N LEU A 17 -6.58 8.45 -10.49
CA LEU A 17 -7.77 8.06 -11.24
C LEU A 17 -8.57 6.94 -10.55
N ILE A 18 -7.90 5.96 -9.94
CA ILE A 18 -8.56 4.89 -9.18
C ILE A 18 -9.32 5.48 -7.99
N PHE A 19 -8.68 6.34 -7.19
CA PHE A 19 -9.34 6.97 -6.04
C PHE A 19 -10.48 7.93 -6.46
N GLU A 20 -10.34 8.64 -7.57
CA GLU A 20 -11.41 9.45 -8.13
C GLU A 20 -12.63 8.61 -8.52
N GLU A 21 -12.41 7.44 -9.13
CA GLU A 21 -13.47 6.52 -9.53
C GLU A 21 -14.19 5.94 -8.29
N MET A 22 -13.45 5.47 -7.29
CA MET A 22 -14.02 4.98 -6.02
C MET A 22 -14.92 6.04 -5.36
N LYS A 23 -14.45 7.30 -5.30
CA LYS A 23 -15.23 8.42 -4.73
C LYS A 23 -16.45 8.77 -5.56
N LYS A 24 -16.37 8.69 -6.89
CA LYS A 24 -17.53 8.88 -7.78
C LYS A 24 -18.63 7.84 -7.53
N ASN A 25 -18.25 6.65 -7.08
CA ASN A 25 -19.18 5.59 -6.67
C ASN A 25 -19.64 5.71 -5.21
N GLY A 26 -19.29 6.80 -4.51
CA GLY A 26 -19.72 7.08 -3.13
C GLY A 26 -18.86 6.42 -2.05
N ILE A 27 -17.69 5.87 -2.39
CA ILE A 27 -16.78 5.25 -1.43
C ILE A 27 -15.87 6.33 -0.83
N GLU A 28 -16.21 6.79 0.37
CA GLU A 28 -15.41 7.78 1.13
C GLU A 28 -14.49 7.12 2.17
N SER A 29 -14.85 5.92 2.62
CA SER A 29 -14.09 5.15 3.62
C SER A 29 -14.43 3.68 3.49
N VAL A 30 -13.46 2.82 3.76
CA VAL A 30 -13.62 1.36 3.76
C VAL A 30 -13.45 0.85 5.18
N LYS A 31 -14.38 0.03 5.65
CA LYS A 31 -14.25 -0.63 6.95
C LYS A 31 -13.29 -1.80 6.81
N LEU A 32 -12.30 -1.89 7.71
CA LEU A 32 -11.42 -3.06 7.78
C LEU A 32 -12.23 -4.27 8.28
N ASP A 33 -12.38 -5.29 7.44
CA ASP A 33 -12.95 -6.59 7.80
C ASP A 33 -11.85 -7.62 8.16
N SER A 34 -10.62 -7.33 7.74
CA SER A 34 -9.37 -7.97 8.11
C SER A 34 -8.35 -6.87 8.39
N ASP A 35 -7.62 -6.97 9.49
CA ASP A 35 -6.62 -5.96 9.89
C ASP A 35 -5.19 -6.50 9.78
N PHE A 36 -4.97 -7.74 10.20
CA PHE A 36 -3.67 -8.39 10.10
C PHE A 36 -3.44 -9.01 8.72
N TYR A 37 -2.21 -8.91 8.22
CA TYR A 37 -1.78 -9.54 6.97
C TYR A 37 -0.40 -10.19 7.12
N TRP A 38 -0.14 -11.22 6.30
CA TRP A 38 1.19 -11.81 6.19
C TRP A 38 2.12 -10.83 5.45
N ASN A 39 3.17 -10.40 6.13
CA ASN A 39 4.19 -9.53 5.54
C ASN A 39 5.45 -10.34 5.22
N VAL A 40 6.07 -10.00 4.09
CA VAL A 40 7.38 -10.52 3.71
C VAL A 40 8.40 -9.44 4.06
N PRO A 41 9.36 -9.70 4.97
CA PRO A 41 10.40 -8.74 5.34
C PRO A 41 11.18 -8.22 4.13
N SER A 42 11.59 -6.94 4.16
CA SER A 42 12.20 -6.26 2.99
C SER A 42 13.52 -6.87 2.52
N ASP A 43 14.26 -7.52 3.41
CA ASP A 43 15.49 -8.25 3.12
C ASP A 43 15.24 -9.57 2.38
N ALA A 44 14.05 -10.16 2.52
CA ALA A 44 13.64 -11.40 1.86
C ALA A 44 12.69 -11.17 0.66
N LEU A 45 12.07 -10.00 0.54
CA LEU A 45 11.02 -9.70 -0.45
C LEU A 45 11.41 -9.99 -1.91
N TYR A 46 12.68 -9.81 -2.26
CA TYR A 46 13.19 -10.02 -3.62
C TYR A 46 14.09 -11.26 -3.75
N ASP A 47 14.27 -12.02 -2.66
CA ASP A 47 15.02 -13.27 -2.67
C ASP A 47 14.10 -14.46 -2.97
N VAL A 48 13.66 -14.54 -4.23
CA VAL A 48 12.69 -15.57 -4.69
C VAL A 48 13.23 -17.00 -4.63
N TYR A 49 14.52 -17.19 -4.35
CA TYR A 49 15.16 -18.50 -4.29
C TYR A 49 15.18 -19.08 -2.87
N ASN A 50 14.88 -18.26 -1.85
CA ASN A 50 14.83 -18.69 -0.46
C ASN A 50 13.45 -18.42 0.12
N GLU A 51 12.95 -19.35 0.92
CA GLU A 51 11.66 -19.17 1.59
C GLU A 51 11.78 -18.08 2.67
N PRO A 52 10.96 -17.01 2.62
CA PRO A 52 11.03 -15.97 3.62
C PRO A 52 10.43 -16.44 4.94
N LYS A 53 11.03 -16.01 6.05
CA LYS A 53 10.34 -16.04 7.34
C LYS A 53 9.32 -14.90 7.36
N LEU A 54 8.05 -15.23 7.21
CA LEU A 54 6.97 -14.25 7.26
C LEU A 54 6.86 -13.62 8.66
N ASP A 55 6.49 -12.34 8.68
CA ASP A 55 6.00 -11.65 9.87
C ASP A 55 4.57 -11.15 9.63
N VAL A 56 4.02 -10.45 10.62
CA VAL A 56 2.63 -9.97 10.59
C VAL A 56 2.66 -8.45 10.55
N GLY A 57 2.01 -7.87 9.54
CA GLY A 57 1.67 -6.46 9.51
C GLY A 57 0.22 -6.22 9.95
N GLN A 58 -0.12 -4.97 10.22
CA GLN A 58 -1.44 -4.54 10.67
C GLN A 58 -1.83 -3.26 9.94
N LEU A 59 -2.99 -3.27 9.27
CA LEU A 59 -3.45 -2.17 8.43
C LEU A 59 -3.80 -0.92 9.25
N GLU A 60 -4.33 -1.10 10.47
CA GLU A 60 -4.55 -0.01 11.41
C GLU A 60 -3.22 0.72 11.69
N ASP A 61 -2.17 -0.01 12.06
CA ASP A 61 -0.83 0.56 12.31
C ASP A 61 -0.25 1.25 11.07
N ASP A 62 -0.44 0.67 9.88
CA ASP A 62 -0.01 1.28 8.62
C ASP A 62 -0.73 2.61 8.35
N TYR A 63 -2.05 2.66 8.57
CA TYR A 63 -2.83 3.89 8.39
C TYR A 63 -2.46 4.94 9.45
N ASP A 64 -2.28 4.52 10.69
CA ASP A 64 -1.85 5.37 11.80
C ASP A 64 -0.47 6.00 11.54
N ALA A 65 0.46 5.22 11.00
CA ALA A 65 1.78 5.70 10.61
C ALA A 65 1.67 6.79 9.53
N LEU A 66 0.75 6.65 8.57
CA LEU A 66 0.52 7.67 7.54
C LEU A 66 -0.10 8.94 8.12
N LEU A 67 -1.07 8.83 9.02
CA LEU A 67 -1.66 10.00 9.69
C LEU A 67 -0.61 10.77 10.51
N LYS A 68 0.19 10.06 11.29
CA LYS A 68 1.29 10.64 12.09
C LYS A 68 2.34 11.30 11.21
N ALA A 69 2.75 10.65 10.11
CA ALA A 69 3.73 11.21 9.20
C ALA A 69 3.20 12.46 8.48
N LYS A 70 1.93 12.45 8.06
CA LYS A 70 1.27 13.60 7.43
C LYS A 70 1.15 14.78 8.39
N GLY A 71 0.69 14.55 9.62
CA GLY A 71 0.51 15.61 10.62
C GLY A 71 1.81 16.29 11.05
N ASN A 72 2.94 15.59 10.94
CA ASN A 72 4.26 16.13 11.24
C ASN A 72 5.03 16.62 9.99
N GLU A 73 4.40 16.64 8.81
CA GLU A 73 5.04 17.02 7.53
C GLU A 73 6.29 16.18 7.17
N ILE A 74 6.32 14.91 7.57
CA ILE A 74 7.45 13.98 7.36
C ILE A 74 7.07 12.79 6.48
N LEU A 75 6.08 12.93 5.59
CA LEU A 75 5.80 11.91 4.58
C LEU A 75 7.01 11.74 3.67
N VAL A 76 7.58 10.54 3.68
CA VAL A 76 8.80 10.19 2.93
C VAL A 76 8.59 8.91 2.13
N ARG A 77 9.53 8.59 1.24
CA ARG A 77 9.50 7.36 0.41
C ARG A 77 9.28 6.08 1.21
N TYR A 78 9.72 6.04 2.48
CA TYR A 78 9.53 4.88 3.34
C TYR A 78 8.06 4.57 3.57
N ASN A 79 7.19 5.59 3.62
CA ASN A 79 5.76 5.44 3.81
C ASN A 79 5.03 4.79 2.62
N LEU A 80 5.70 4.65 1.46
CA LEU A 80 5.15 3.90 0.33
C LEU A 80 4.82 2.45 0.70
N LYS A 81 5.54 1.86 1.66
CA LYS A 81 5.23 0.50 2.15
C LYS A 81 3.86 0.43 2.84
N ASN A 82 3.54 1.44 3.66
CA ASN A 82 2.26 1.51 4.39
C ASN A 82 1.12 1.73 3.39
N ILE A 83 1.33 2.62 2.42
CA ILE A 83 0.38 2.85 1.32
C ILE A 83 0.19 1.56 0.52
N ALA A 84 1.26 0.83 0.20
CA ALA A 84 1.16 -0.41 -0.58
C ALA A 84 0.34 -1.50 0.13
N ALA A 85 0.48 -1.65 1.45
CA ALA A 85 -0.34 -2.57 2.24
C ALA A 85 -1.83 -2.20 2.17
N ILE A 86 -2.16 -0.91 2.35
CA ILE A 86 -3.55 -0.41 2.25
C ILE A 86 -4.09 -0.59 0.82
N LEU A 87 -3.32 -0.24 -0.21
CA LEU A 87 -3.74 -0.41 -1.61
C LEU A 87 -3.98 -1.88 -1.95
N ARG A 88 -3.18 -2.81 -1.40
CA ARG A 88 -3.39 -4.25 -1.54
C ARG A 88 -4.74 -4.65 -0.94
N TYR A 89 -5.03 -4.22 0.30
CA TYR A 89 -6.30 -4.49 0.95
C TYR A 89 -7.50 -3.97 0.14
N LEU A 90 -7.44 -2.70 -0.31
CA LEU A 90 -8.49 -2.10 -1.14
C LEU A 90 -8.74 -2.89 -2.43
N ALA A 91 -7.68 -3.32 -3.11
CA ALA A 91 -7.80 -4.09 -4.35
C ALA A 91 -8.45 -5.48 -4.16
N GLU A 92 -8.34 -6.08 -2.97
CA GLU A 92 -8.89 -7.41 -2.68
C GLU A 92 -10.30 -7.37 -2.11
N LYS A 93 -10.63 -6.31 -1.37
CA LYS A 93 -11.89 -6.19 -0.63
C LYS A 93 -12.92 -5.26 -1.26
N GLU A 94 -12.47 -4.37 -2.15
CA GLU A 94 -13.32 -3.51 -2.96
C GLU A 94 -13.09 -3.76 -4.47
N PRO A 95 -13.31 -4.99 -4.98
CA PRO A 95 -13.29 -5.21 -6.42
C PRO A 95 -14.53 -4.55 -7.04
N ASN A 96 -14.30 -3.67 -8.02
CA ASN A 96 -15.32 -3.07 -8.88
C ASN A 96 -16.45 -4.02 -9.28
#